data_AF-A0A212K3Z8-F1
#
_entry.id   AF-A0A212K3Z8-F1
#
_cell.length_a   1.000
_cell.length_b   1.000
_cell.length_c   1.000
_cell.angle_alpha   90.00
_cell.angle_beta   90.00
_cell.angle_gamma   90.00
#
_symmetry.space_group_name_H-M   'P 1'
#
loop_
_entity.id
_entity.type
_entity.pdbx_description
1 polymer ?
#
loop_
_entity_poly.entity_id
_entity_poly.type
_entity_poly.pdbx_seq_one_letter_code
_entity_poly.pdbx_strand_id
1 'polypeptide(L)' 'MSTPSFLSQRLSLVQEQQLELTVLAEHAKRGTGQQRRLALQCLSHRQAELAADLARVAQLAAPRAVKRAALRGRRVAA' A
#
# COMPACT_ATOMS: atom_id res chain seq x y z
N MET A 1 -8.57 -14.10 13.17
CA MET A 1 -7.22 -13.85 12.62
C MET A 1 -6.53 -12.80 13.47
N SER A 2 -5.29 -13.02 13.87
CA SER A 2 -4.53 -12.05 14.67
C SER A 2 -3.94 -10.95 13.76
N THR A 3 -3.81 -9.73 14.28
CA THR A 3 -3.27 -8.59 13.52
C THR A 3 -1.86 -8.80 12.92
N PRO A 4 -0.93 -9.57 13.52
CA PRO A 4 0.39 -9.81 12.92
C PRO A 4 0.33 -10.68 11.67
N SER A 5 -0.55 -11.70 11.64
CA SER A 5 -0.70 -12.58 10.48
C SER A 5 -1.31 -11.84 9.29
N PHE A 6 -2.25 -10.92 9.55
CA PHE A 6 -2.85 -10.08 8.52
C PHE A 6 -1.85 -9.08 7.93
N LEU A 7 -1.07 -8.39 8.77
CA LEU A 7 -0.06 -7.43 8.29
C LEU A 7 1.05 -8.13 7.50
N SER A 8 1.50 -9.30 7.95
CA SER A 8 2.49 -10.10 7.22
C SER A 8 1.98 -10.50 5.82
N GLN A 9 0.77 -11.06 5.75
CA GLN A 9 0.15 -11.44 4.49
C GLN A 9 -0.02 -10.24 3.53
N ARG A 10 -0.42 -9.10 4.07
CA ARG A 10 -0.58 -7.86 3.30
C ARG A 10 0.75 -7.29 2.81
N LEU A 11 1.82 -7.40 3.61
CA LEU A 11 3.16 -7.00 3.19
C LEU A 11 3.70 -7.90 2.07
N SER A 12 3.51 -9.22 2.15
CA SER A 12 3.87 -10.14 1.06
C SER A 12 3.16 -9.78 -0.25
N LEU A 13 1.86 -9.51 -0.18
CA LEU A 13 1.07 -9.12 -1.34
C LEU A 13 1.53 -7.78 -1.95
N VAL A 14 1.87 -6.80 -1.10
CA VAL A 14 2.46 -5.52 -1.54
C VAL A 14 3.79 -5.72 -2.25
N GLN A 15 4.62 -6.68 -1.81
CA GLN A 15 5.88 -7.01 -2.49
C GLN A 15 5.67 -7.63 -3.86
N GLU A 16 4.72 -8.56 -3.98
CA GLU A 16 4.35 -9.16 -5.27
C GLU A 16 3.83 -8.09 -6.26
N GLN A 17 2.96 -7.19 -5.80
CA GLN A 17 2.45 -6.07 -6.61
C GLN A 17 3.57 -5.13 -7.09
N GLN A 18 4.61 -4.89 -6.28
CA GLN A 18 5.75 -4.06 -6.69
C GLN A 18 6.58 -4.71 -7.82
N LEU A 19 6.70 -6.03 -7.82
CA LEU A 19 7.34 -6.76 -8.92
C LEU A 19 6.52 -6.65 -10.21
N GLU A 20 5.20 -6.81 -10.12
CA GLU A 20 4.28 -6.61 -11.25
C GLU A 20 4.42 -5.21 -11.86
N LEU A 21 4.47 -4.17 -11.02
CA LEU A 21 4.69 -2.79 -11.46
C LEU A 21 6.01 -2.59 -12.18
N THR A 22 7.08 -3.25 -11.71
CA THR A 22 8.40 -3.15 -12.34
C THR A 22 8.38 -3.77 -13.74
N VAL A 23 7.73 -4.92 -13.90
CA VAL A 23 7.56 -5.57 -15.21
C VAL A 23 6.72 -4.71 -16.15
N LEU A 24 5.61 -4.14 -15.68
CA LEU A 24 4.76 -3.24 -16.46
C LEU A 24 5.51 -1.98 -16.89
N ALA A 25 6.35 -1.42 -16.01
CA ALA A 25 7.19 -0.26 -16.33
C ALA A 25 8.21 -0.58 -17.42
N GLU A 26 8.86 -1.75 -17.35
CA GLU A 26 9.77 -2.20 -18.40
C GLU A 26 9.04 -2.43 -19.74
N HIS A 27 7.84 -3.00 -19.70
CA HIS A 27 6.99 -3.13 -20.90
C HIS A 27 6.60 -1.77 -21.48
N ALA A 28 6.26 -0.79 -20.64
CA ALA A 28 5.94 0.57 -21.09
C ALA A 28 7.16 1.31 -21.67
N LYS A 29 8.38 1.03 -21.16
CA LYS A 29 9.62 1.60 -21.70
C LYS A 29 9.98 1.02 -23.07
N ARG A 30 9.81 -0.29 -23.25
CA ARG A 30 10.22 -1.01 -24.48
C ARG A 30 9.12 -1.04 -25.55
N GLY A 31 7.86 -0.95 -25.15
CA GLY A 31 6.72 -0.94 -26.06
C GLY A 31 6.58 0.37 -26.83
N THR A 32 5.84 0.33 -27.93
CA THR A 32 5.53 1.50 -28.76
C THR A 32 4.03 1.60 -29.03
N GLY A 33 3.58 2.78 -29.48
CA GLY A 33 2.20 3.00 -29.91
C GLY A 33 1.14 2.55 -28.89
N GLN A 34 0.24 1.68 -29.32
CA GLN A 34 -0.88 1.19 -28.52
C GLN A 34 -0.43 0.29 -27.35
N GLN A 35 0.59 -0.54 -27.54
CA GLN A 35 1.11 -1.40 -26.47
C GLN A 35 1.68 -0.58 -25.31
N ARG A 36 2.43 0.48 -25.61
CA ARG A 36 2.93 1.42 -24.59
C ARG A 36 1.79 2.11 -23.84
N ARG A 37 0.76 2.57 -24.56
CA ARG A 37 -0.41 3.22 -23.94
C ARG A 37 -1.15 2.28 -22.99
N LEU A 38 -1.39 1.04 -23.42
CA LEU A 38 -2.04 0.03 -22.58
C LEU A 38 -1.17 -0.32 -21.35
N ALA A 39 0.14 -0.51 -21.53
CA ALA A 39 1.05 -0.77 -20.43
C ALA A 39 1.06 0.38 -19.40
N LEU A 40 1.02 1.64 -19.86
CA LEU A 40 0.92 2.81 -18.96
C LEU A 40 -0.43 2.89 -18.24
N GLN A 41 -1.54 2.54 -18.90
CA GLN A 41 -2.85 2.47 -18.26
C GLN A 41 -2.90 1.38 -17.18
N CYS A 42 -2.41 0.17 -17.50
CA CYS A 42 -2.31 -0.91 -16.53
C CYS A 42 -1.41 -0.52 -15.35
N LEU A 43 -0.26 0.09 -15.62
CA LEU A 43 0.66 0.57 -14.58
C LEU A 43 0.00 1.62 -13.68
N SER A 44 -0.70 2.61 -14.26
CA SER A 44 -1.42 3.63 -13.49
C SER A 44 -2.50 3.02 -12.60
N HIS A 45 -3.27 2.05 -13.11
CA HIS A 45 -4.31 1.37 -12.35
C HIS A 45 -3.71 0.58 -11.18
N ARG A 46 -2.68 -0.24 -11.44
CA ARG A 46 -2.00 -1.03 -10.40
C ARG A 46 -1.32 -0.17 -9.34
N GLN A 47 -0.76 0.98 -9.72
CA GLN A 47 -0.17 1.92 -8.76
C GLN A 47 -1.22 2.49 -7.79
N ALA A 48 -2.43 2.76 -8.27
CA ALA A 48 -3.51 3.25 -7.41
C ALA A 48 -3.96 2.18 -6.41
N GLU A 49 -4.09 0.92 -6.85
CA GLU A 49 -4.40 -0.22 -5.96
C GLU A 49 -3.33 -0.41 -4.88
N LEU A 50 -2.05 -0.44 -5.29
CA LEU A 50 -0.93 -0.56 -4.36
C LEU A 50 -0.87 0.59 -3.35
N ALA A 51 -1.13 1.82 -3.78
CA ALA A 51 -1.14 2.99 -2.91
C ALA A 51 -2.26 2.89 -1.86
N ALA A 52 -3.46 2.45 -2.25
CA ALA A 52 -4.56 2.20 -1.32
C ALA A 52 -4.21 1.08 -0.33
N ASP A 53 -3.58 0.02 -0.81
CA ASP A 53 -3.19 -1.12 0.01
C ASP A 53 -2.12 -0.75 1.06
N LEU A 54 -1.12 0.02 0.66
CA LEU A 54 -0.09 0.58 1.53
C LEU A 54 -0.68 1.56 2.56
N ALA A 55 -1.61 2.42 2.15
CA ALA A 55 -2.30 3.32 3.08
C ALA A 55 -3.07 2.52 4.14
N ARG A 56 -3.71 1.41 3.76
CA ARG A 56 -4.41 0.53 4.70
C ARG A 56 -3.46 -0.18 5.66
N VAL A 57 -2.33 -0.70 5.17
CA VAL A 57 -1.29 -1.29 6.02
C VAL A 57 -0.74 -0.25 7.00
N ALA A 58 -0.44 0.96 6.54
CA ALA A 58 0.05 2.05 7.38
C ALA A 58 -0.95 2.44 8.47
N GLN A 59 -2.26 2.48 8.17
CA GLN A 59 -3.31 2.74 9.17
C GLN A 59 -3.34 1.66 10.26
N LEU A 60 -3.21 0.40 9.88
CA LEU A 60 -3.30 -0.75 10.79
C LEU A 60 -2.01 -0.97 11.59
N ALA A 61 -0.85 -0.64 11.01
CA ALA A 61 0.46 -0.72 11.65
C ALA A 61 0.76 0.51 12.54
N ALA A 62 0.10 1.65 12.33
CA ALA A 62 0.33 2.84 13.12
C ALA A 62 -0.20 2.66 14.56
N PRO A 63 0.62 2.87 15.61
CA PRO A 63 0.19 2.83 17.01
C PRO A 63 -0.57 4.12 17.40
N ARG A 64 -1.64 4.45 16.67
CA ARG A 64 -2.38 5.72 16.83
C ARG A 64 -3.57 5.64 17.79
N ALA A 65 -3.92 4.47 18.31
CA ALA A 65 -4.92 4.35 19.38
C ALA A 65 -4.35 4.65 20.77
N VAL A 66 -3.11 4.23 21.05
CA VAL A 66 -2.52 4.36 22.40
C VAL A 66 -2.15 5.81 22.75
N LYS A 67 -1.64 6.59 21.79
CA LYS A 67 -1.27 8.00 22.05
C LYS A 67 -2.48 8.94 22.21
N ARG A 68 -3.58 8.70 21.48
CA ARG A 68 -4.81 9.51 21.62
C ARG A 68 -5.56 9.21 22.93
N ALA A 69 -5.51 7.96 23.41
CA ALA A 69 -6.04 7.60 24.72
C ALA A 69 -5.17 8.13 25.87
N ALA A 70 -3.84 8.04 25.76
CA ALA A 70 -2.92 8.57 26.77
C ALA A 70 -3.02 10.10 26.94
N LEU A 71 -3.23 10.85 25.84
CA LEU A 71 -3.44 12.31 25.89
C LEU A 71 -4.82 12.69 26.46
N ARG A 72 -5.85 11.85 26.33
CA ARG A 72 -7.15 12.07 26.98
C ARG A 72 -7.12 11.71 28.46
N GLY A 73 -6.45 10.63 28.87
CA GLY A 73 -6.30 10.26 30.28
C GLY A 73 -5.54 11.29 31.12
N ARG A 74 -4.57 11.99 30.51
CA ARG A 74 -3.80 13.06 31.17
C ARG A 74 -4.55 14.38 31.36
N ARG A 75 -5.67 14.58 30.65
CA ARG A 75 -6.50 15.79 30.72
C ARG A 75 -7.67 15.69 31.71
N VAL A 76 -7.92 14.51 32.28
CA VAL A 76 -9.00 14.26 33.26
C VAL A 76 -8.44 14.17 34.69
N ALA A 77 -7.11 14.12 34.84
CA ALA A 77 -6.41 14.04 36.12
C ALA A 77 -5.65 15.35 36.48
N ALA A 78 -5.99 16.47 35.85
CA ALA A 78 -5.45 17.80 36.11
C ALA A 78 -6.58 18.76 36.48
#